data_AF-A0A3D2JBF1-F1
#
_entry.id   AF-A0A3D2JBF1-F1
#
_cell.length_a   1.000
_cell.length_b   1.000
_cell.length_c   1.000
_cell.angle_alpha   90.00
_cell.angle_beta   90.00
_cell.angle_gamma   90.00
#
_symmetry.space_group_name_H-M   'P 1'
#
loop_
_entity.id
_entity.type
_entity.pdbx_description
1 polymer ?
#
loop_
_entity_poly.entity_id
_entity_poly.type
_entity_poly.pdbx_seq_one_letter_code
_entity_poly.pdbx_strand_id
1 'polypeptide(L)'
;MSNEQQETFSQLNEIQRLQFELLRHTHYNLLDGERVVNDLLAWRELWYSATAGRLPMFPEKKGVLHIELVLLRTTRWEQWPVDMLYIWTNDEHIEILRKRIEERWEPSDIGAYTPDEEMHWATIRDPHDRVLWVWWD
;
A
#
# COMPACT_ATOMS: atom_id res chain seq x y z
N MET A 1 6.80 -17.37 -6.03
CA MET A 1 6.06 -17.61 -4.77
C MET A 1 6.29 -19.03 -4.28
N SER A 2 6.42 -19.24 -2.97
CA SER A 2 6.43 -20.56 -2.33
C SER A 2 5.00 -21.15 -2.19
N ASN A 3 4.88 -22.44 -1.88
CA ASN A 3 3.58 -23.09 -1.61
C ASN A 3 2.83 -22.40 -0.45
N GLU A 4 3.53 -22.05 0.63
CA GLU A 4 2.96 -21.34 1.78
C GLU A 4 2.42 -19.95 1.38
N GLN A 5 3.13 -19.22 0.51
CA GLN A 5 2.65 -17.94 -0.01
C GLN A 5 1.41 -18.09 -0.90
N GLN A 6 1.30 -19.19 -1.66
CA GLN A 6 0.10 -19.49 -2.45
C GLN A 6 -1.10 -19.80 -1.56
N GLU A 7 -0.91 -20.55 -0.49
CA GLU A 7 -1.95 -20.81 0.51
C GLU A 7 -2.42 -19.51 1.18
N THR A 8 -1.50 -18.65 1.63
CA THR A 8 -1.85 -17.35 2.22
C THR A 8 -2.58 -16.44 1.22
N PHE A 9 -2.12 -16.39 -0.03
CA PHE A 9 -2.80 -15.63 -1.09
C PHE A 9 -4.22 -16.17 -1.32
N SER A 10 -4.41 -17.48 -1.19
CA SER A 10 -5.71 -18.14 -1.31
C SER A 10 -6.70 -17.84 -0.16
N GLN A 11 -6.24 -17.23 0.93
CA GLN A 11 -7.06 -16.85 2.09
C GLN A 11 -7.48 -15.38 2.06
N LEU A 12 -6.89 -14.55 1.20
CA LEU A 12 -7.24 -13.15 1.05
C LEU A 12 -8.66 -13.00 0.49
N ASN A 13 -9.37 -11.91 0.82
CA ASN A 13 -10.59 -11.59 0.09
C ASN A 13 -10.26 -11.24 -1.39
N GLU A 14 -11.25 -11.34 -2.28
CA GLU A 14 -11.05 -11.15 -3.72
C GLU A 14 -10.49 -9.77 -4.07
N ILE A 15 -10.96 -8.71 -3.41
CA ILE A 15 -10.50 -7.34 -3.67
C ILE A 15 -9.00 -7.19 -3.34
N GLN A 16 -8.55 -7.71 -2.20
CA GLN A 16 -7.15 -7.68 -1.82
C GLN A 16 -6.27 -8.46 -2.80
N ARG A 17 -6.77 -9.58 -3.35
CA ARG A 17 -6.05 -10.33 -4.39
C ARG A 17 -5.89 -9.52 -5.66
N LEU A 18 -6.97 -8.88 -6.14
CA LEU A 18 -6.91 -8.03 -7.34
C LEU A 18 -5.95 -6.85 -7.15
N GLN A 19 -5.93 -6.24 -5.96
CA GLN A 19 -4.96 -5.20 -5.61
C GLN A 19 -3.52 -5.72 -5.68
N PHE A 20 -3.26 -6.92 -5.16
CA PHE A 20 -1.92 -7.52 -5.20
C PHE A 20 -1.51 -7.98 -6.59
N GLU A 21 -2.42 -8.52 -7.40
CA GLU A 21 -2.12 -8.83 -8.80
C GLU A 21 -1.72 -7.55 -9.55
N LEU A 22 -2.45 -6.46 -9.38
CA LEU A 22 -2.09 -5.19 -10.00
C LEU A 22 -0.74 -4.67 -9.50
N LEU A 23 -0.47 -4.77 -8.18
CA LEU A 23 0.80 -4.32 -7.59
C LEU A 23 2.00 -5.12 -8.08
N ARG A 24 1.89 -6.44 -8.25
CA ARG A 24 2.98 -7.29 -8.77
C ARG A 24 3.49 -6.84 -10.15
N HIS A 25 2.62 -6.21 -10.94
CA HIS A 25 3.00 -5.70 -12.25
C HIS A 25 3.68 -4.32 -12.20
N THR A 26 3.73 -3.67 -11.05
CA THR A 26 4.31 -2.33 -10.90
C THR A 26 5.82 -2.40 -10.64
N HIS A 27 6.55 -1.63 -11.45
CA HIS A 27 7.95 -1.29 -11.23
C HIS A 27 8.12 0.22 -11.39
N TYR A 28 8.51 0.92 -10.32
CA TYR A 28 8.68 2.37 -10.32
C TYR A 28 9.81 2.77 -9.37
N ASN A 29 10.91 3.30 -9.90
CA ASN A 29 12.15 3.54 -9.15
C ASN A 29 12.63 2.30 -8.37
N LEU A 30 12.66 2.37 -7.04
CA LEU A 30 13.04 1.26 -6.16
C LEU A 30 11.84 0.39 -5.73
N LEU A 31 10.61 0.78 -6.10
CA LEU A 31 9.42 -0.05 -5.91
C LEU A 31 9.49 -1.25 -6.85
N ASP A 32 9.70 -2.42 -6.24
CA ASP A 32 9.53 -3.74 -6.82
C ASP A 32 8.23 -4.33 -6.27
N GLY A 33 7.17 -4.26 -7.06
CA GLY A 33 5.85 -4.69 -6.66
C GLY A 33 5.75 -6.20 -6.38
N GLU A 34 6.51 -7.03 -7.10
CA GLU A 34 6.54 -8.47 -6.84
C GLU A 34 7.17 -8.77 -5.48
N ARG A 35 8.31 -8.14 -5.16
CA ARG A 35 8.96 -8.24 -3.85
C ARG A 35 8.05 -7.78 -2.73
N VAL A 36 7.41 -6.61 -2.89
CA VAL A 36 6.49 -6.06 -1.89
C VAL A 36 5.33 -7.03 -1.60
N VAL A 37 4.68 -7.57 -2.64
CA VAL A 37 3.57 -8.51 -2.45
C VAL A 37 4.03 -9.82 -1.79
N ASN A 38 5.18 -10.36 -2.20
CA ASN A 38 5.72 -11.58 -1.60
C ASN A 38 6.03 -11.41 -0.10
N ASP A 39 6.56 -10.25 0.28
CA ASP A 39 6.88 -9.92 1.66
C ASP A 39 5.61 -9.65 2.48
N LEU A 40 4.63 -8.92 1.94
CA LEU A 40 3.32 -8.73 2.59
C LEU A 40 2.62 -10.07 2.86
N LEU A 41 2.69 -11.03 1.92
CA LEU A 41 2.14 -12.36 2.15
C LEU A 41 2.90 -13.13 3.24
N ALA A 42 4.23 -13.01 3.31
CA ALA A 42 5.01 -13.60 4.38
C ALA A 42 4.74 -12.95 5.75
N TRP A 43 4.20 -11.73 5.77
CA TRP A 43 3.90 -10.96 6.98
C TRP A 43 2.40 -10.83 7.24
N ARG A 44 1.60 -11.78 6.73
CA ARG A 44 0.13 -11.70 6.72
C ARG A 44 -0.48 -11.34 8.07
N GLU A 45 0.05 -11.87 9.16
CA GLU A 45 -0.47 -11.66 10.51
C GLU A 45 -0.33 -10.21 11.00
N LEU A 46 0.55 -9.42 10.38
CA LEU A 46 0.86 -8.07 10.84
C LEU A 46 -0.07 -7.00 10.27
N TRP A 47 -0.96 -7.31 9.33
CA TRP A 47 -1.80 -6.31 8.65
C TRP A 47 -3.21 -6.80 8.36
N TYR A 48 -4.14 -5.87 8.17
CA TYR A 48 -5.54 -6.14 7.84
C TYR A 48 -5.83 -6.01 6.36
N SER A 49 -5.39 -4.90 5.74
CA SER A 49 -5.47 -4.67 4.30
C SER A 49 -4.30 -3.80 3.82
N ALA A 50 -3.98 -3.89 2.54
CA ALA A 50 -2.96 -3.05 1.91
C ALA A 50 -3.41 -2.61 0.51
N THR A 51 -3.23 -1.34 0.18
CA THR A 51 -3.53 -0.80 -1.14
C THR A 51 -2.42 0.11 -1.58
N ALA A 52 -2.07 0.03 -2.85
CA ALA A 52 -1.13 0.96 -3.46
C ALA A 52 -1.90 2.03 -4.23
N GLY A 53 -1.31 3.20 -4.37
CA GLY A 53 -1.94 4.33 -5.01
C GLY A 53 -0.96 5.46 -5.23
N ARG A 54 -1.50 6.60 -5.63
CA ARG A 54 -0.77 7.85 -5.72
C ARG A 54 -1.54 8.90 -4.96
N LEU A 55 -0.91 9.54 -3.98
CA LEU A 55 -1.49 10.73 -3.37
C LEU A 55 -1.42 11.90 -4.36
N PRO A 56 -2.51 12.67 -4.52
CA PRO A 56 -2.49 13.95 -5.21
C PRO A 56 -1.66 15.01 -4.45
N MET A 57 -0.33 14.91 -4.42
CA MET A 57 0.50 16.01 -3.87
C MET A 57 1.13 16.83 -4.98
N PHE A 58 0.50 17.96 -5.31
CA PHE A 58 1.14 19.05 -6.05
C PHE A 58 0.89 20.36 -5.30
N PRO A 59 1.75 20.72 -4.34
CA PRO A 59 1.55 21.88 -3.46
C PRO A 59 1.45 23.22 -4.20
N GLU A 60 1.82 23.29 -5.48
CA GLU A 60 1.93 24.54 -6.23
C GLU A 60 0.90 24.76 -7.35
N LYS A 61 0.05 23.77 -7.68
CA LYS A 61 -0.94 23.91 -8.77
C LYS A 61 -2.36 23.99 -8.22
N LYS A 62 -2.96 25.18 -8.31
CA LYS A 62 -4.40 25.40 -8.15
C LYS A 62 -5.18 24.62 -9.21
N GLY A 63 -5.56 23.39 -8.91
CA GLY A 63 -6.41 22.56 -9.76
C GLY A 63 -6.90 21.33 -9.00
N VAL A 64 -8.15 20.93 -9.23
CA VAL A 64 -8.68 19.66 -8.73
C VAL A 64 -7.99 18.54 -9.49
N LEU A 65 -7.23 17.69 -8.80
CA LEU A 65 -6.67 16.49 -9.43
C LEU A 65 -7.78 15.46 -9.57
N HIS A 66 -8.12 15.12 -10.81
CA HIS A 66 -9.00 13.99 -11.10
C HIS A 66 -8.14 12.71 -11.13
N ILE A 67 -8.04 12.03 -9.98
CA ILE A 67 -7.28 10.77 -9.83
C ILE A 67 -7.73 9.73 -10.87
N GLU A 68 -9.00 9.76 -11.26
CA GLU A 68 -9.58 8.91 -12.29
C GLU A 68 -8.89 9.10 -13.63
N LEU A 69 -8.51 10.33 -14.00
CA LEU A 69 -7.78 10.61 -15.25
C LEU A 69 -6.36 10.06 -15.22
N VAL A 70 -5.73 9.99 -14.04
CA VAL A 70 -4.42 9.36 -13.87
C VAL A 70 -4.56 7.85 -14.05
N LEU A 71 -5.60 7.24 -13.49
CA LEU A 71 -5.88 5.80 -13.59
C LEU A 71 -6.23 5.35 -15.02
N LEU A 72 -6.74 6.24 -15.88
CA LEU A 72 -6.91 5.93 -17.32
C LEU A 72 -5.58 5.58 -18.01
N ARG A 73 -4.44 6.05 -17.51
CA ARG A 73 -3.11 5.68 -18.03
C ARG A 73 -2.80 4.22 -17.74
N THR A 74 -3.21 3.72 -16.57
CA THR A 74 -3.05 2.33 -16.16
C THR A 74 -3.67 1.39 -17.17
N THR A 75 -4.92 1.64 -17.56
CA THR A 75 -5.63 0.75 -18.48
C THR A 75 -5.26 0.97 -19.93
N ARG A 76 -4.74 2.15 -20.31
CA ARG A 76 -4.31 2.43 -21.68
C ARG A 76 -2.90 1.90 -22.00
N TRP A 77 -1.96 2.01 -21.05
CA TRP A 77 -0.54 1.75 -21.28
C TRP A 77 0.01 0.63 -20.41
N GLU A 78 -0.83 -0.05 -19.64
CA GLU A 78 -0.41 -1.10 -18.69
C GLU A 78 0.62 -0.57 -17.67
N GLN A 79 0.53 0.72 -17.35
CA GLN A 79 1.42 1.41 -16.42
C GLN A 79 0.63 1.96 -15.25
N TRP A 80 0.70 1.30 -14.10
CA TRP A 80 0.08 1.81 -12.87
C TRP A 80 1.03 2.82 -12.20
N PRO A 81 0.75 4.13 -12.20
CA PRO A 81 1.67 5.14 -11.68
C PRO A 81 1.55 5.25 -10.15
N VAL A 82 1.98 4.19 -9.46
CA VAL A 82 1.97 4.08 -8.00
C VAL A 82 3.34 4.49 -7.46
N ASP A 83 3.31 5.41 -6.51
CA ASP A 83 4.46 5.84 -5.71
C ASP A 83 4.22 5.63 -4.21
N MET A 84 2.98 5.32 -3.79
CA MET A 84 2.60 5.12 -2.39
C MET A 84 2.00 3.74 -2.13
N LEU A 85 2.34 3.15 -0.98
CA LEU A 85 1.67 1.98 -0.40
C LEU A 85 1.08 2.34 0.96
N TYR A 86 -0.18 1.98 1.19
CA TYR A 86 -0.87 2.10 2.47
C TYR A 86 -1.15 0.72 3.04
N ILE A 87 -0.81 0.52 4.31
CA ILE A 87 -0.97 -0.74 5.03
C ILE A 87 -1.77 -0.45 6.29
N TRP A 88 -3.01 -0.94 6.34
CA TRP A 88 -3.83 -0.89 7.55
C TRP A 88 -3.39 -2.02 8.49
N THR A 89 -3.02 -1.64 9.71
CA THR A 89 -2.55 -2.49 10.80
C THR A 89 -3.08 -1.95 12.15
N ASN A 90 -2.45 -2.32 13.26
CA ASN A 90 -2.76 -1.85 14.60
C ASN A 90 -1.48 -1.32 15.30
N ASP A 91 -1.65 -0.73 16.47
CA ASP A 91 -0.57 -0.20 17.30
C ASP A 91 0.44 -1.25 17.80
N GLU A 92 0.03 -2.51 17.98
CA GLU A 92 0.91 -3.62 18.35
C GLU A 92 1.88 -4.00 17.21
N HIS A 93 1.41 -3.98 15.96
CA HIS A 93 2.14 -4.50 14.80
C HIS A 93 2.84 -3.43 13.96
N ILE A 94 2.48 -2.15 14.09
CA ILE A 94 2.96 -1.09 13.20
C ILE A 94 4.48 -0.94 13.18
N GLU A 95 5.14 -0.97 14.35
CA GLU A 95 6.59 -0.80 14.43
C GLU A 95 7.36 -2.03 13.94
N ILE A 96 6.76 -3.23 14.07
CA ILE A 96 7.32 -4.46 13.50
C ILE A 96 7.27 -4.38 11.97
N LEU A 97 6.15 -3.93 11.40
CA LEU A 97 6.02 -3.72 9.96
C LEU A 97 7.00 -2.66 9.47
N ARG A 98 7.05 -1.49 10.12
CA ARG A 98 7.97 -0.39 9.78
C ARG A 98 9.40 -0.91 9.63
N LYS A 99 9.89 -1.60 10.66
CA LYS A 99 11.25 -2.14 10.66
C LYS A 99 11.50 -3.13 9.51
N ARG A 100 10.58 -4.07 9.27
CA ARG A 100 10.72 -5.05 8.17
C ARG A 100 10.75 -4.37 6.80
N ILE A 101 10.03 -3.27 6.64
CA ILE A 101 9.98 -2.48 5.41
C ILE A 101 11.29 -1.73 5.20
N GLU A 102 11.77 -1.02 6.22
CA GLU A 102 13.04 -0.29 6.19
C GLU A 102 14.22 -1.23 5.86
N GLU A 103 14.21 -2.46 6.38
CA GLU A 103 15.25 -3.45 6.13
C GLU A 103 15.26 -4.04 4.71
N ARG A 104 14.13 -3.98 3.97
CA ARG A 104 13.96 -4.78 2.74
C ARG A 104 13.55 -4.02 1.50
N TRP A 105 12.89 -2.88 1.63
CA TRP A 105 12.23 -2.22 0.49
C TRP A 105 12.84 -0.88 0.10
N GLU A 106 13.85 -0.39 0.83
CA GLU A 106 14.56 0.87 0.55
C GLU A 106 13.62 2.04 0.19
N PRO A 107 12.61 2.35 1.04
CA PRO A 107 11.69 3.43 0.74
C PRO A 107 12.36 4.82 0.81
N SER A 108 11.88 5.76 0.02
CA SER A 108 12.31 7.16 0.11
C SER A 108 11.82 7.82 1.40
N ASP A 109 10.59 7.49 1.82
CA ASP A 109 10.03 7.92 3.10
C ASP A 109 8.99 6.91 3.62
N ILE A 110 8.79 6.91 4.93
CA ILE A 110 7.86 6.02 5.62
C ILE A 110 7.28 6.73 6.85
N GLY A 111 5.96 6.70 6.97
CA GLY A 111 5.29 7.28 8.13
C GLY A 111 4.04 6.51 8.50
N ALA A 112 3.32 7.07 9.47
CA ALA A 112 2.10 6.48 9.95
C ALA A 112 1.06 7.56 10.18
N TYR A 113 -0.19 7.20 9.90
CA TYR A 113 -1.35 7.93 10.35
C TYR A 113 -1.87 7.30 11.65
N THR A 114 -2.16 8.16 12.61
CA THR A 114 -2.97 7.84 13.78
C THR A 114 -4.40 8.26 13.45
N PRO A 115 -5.42 7.42 13.74
CA PRO A 115 -6.81 7.78 13.51
C PRO A 115 -7.15 9.12 14.16
N ASP A 116 -7.71 10.02 13.36
CA ASP A 116 -8.27 11.30 13.80
C ASP A 116 -9.72 11.43 13.30
N GLU A 117 -10.38 12.55 13.62
CA GLU A 117 -11.79 12.73 13.25
C GLU A 117 -12.03 12.59 11.74
N GLU A 118 -11.09 12.99 10.88
CA GLU A 118 -11.22 12.90 9.42
C GLU A 118 -11.11 11.44 8.96
N MET A 119 -10.20 10.66 9.54
CA MET A 119 -10.04 9.23 9.24
C MET A 119 -11.18 8.36 9.75
N HIS A 120 -11.87 8.78 10.82
CA HIS A 120 -13.09 8.13 11.28
C HIS A 120 -14.20 8.17 10.22
N TRP A 121 -14.33 9.28 9.49
CA TRP A 121 -15.23 9.38 8.34
C TRP A 121 -14.77 8.51 7.17
N ALA A 122 -13.46 8.32 7.02
CA ALA A 122 -12.83 7.47 6.01
C ALA A 122 -12.72 5.98 6.40
N THR A 123 -13.51 5.52 7.38
CA THR A 123 -13.72 4.11 7.80
C THR A 123 -12.81 3.55 8.90
N ILE A 124 -11.79 4.28 9.36
CA ILE A 124 -10.90 3.81 10.44
C ILE A 124 -11.47 4.26 11.79
N ARG A 125 -12.12 3.34 12.51
CA ARG A 125 -12.95 3.68 13.69
C ARG A 125 -12.40 3.15 15.00
N ASP A 126 -11.50 2.17 14.97
CA ASP A 126 -10.88 1.65 16.19
C ASP A 126 -9.69 2.56 16.58
N PRO A 127 -9.62 3.04 17.84
CA PRO A 127 -8.48 3.84 18.30
C PRO A 127 -7.14 3.09 18.27
N HIS A 128 -7.13 1.76 18.17
CA HIS A 128 -5.93 0.95 18.01
C HIS A 128 -5.52 0.77 16.55
N ASP A 129 -6.38 1.10 15.59
CA ASP A 129 -6.04 1.03 14.17
C ASP A 129 -4.90 1.99 13.83
N ARG A 130 -4.03 1.57 12.92
CA ARG A 130 -2.97 2.41 12.38
C ARG A 130 -2.88 2.20 10.88
N VAL A 131 -2.48 3.24 10.15
CA VAL A 131 -2.14 3.10 8.73
C VAL A 131 -0.69 3.50 8.55
N LEU A 132 0.13 2.55 8.12
CA LEU A 132 1.48 2.83 7.69
C LEU A 132 1.46 3.23 6.22
N TRP A 133 2.16 4.30 5.86
CA TRP A 133 2.34 4.71 4.48
C TRP A 133 3.82 4.62 4.11
N VAL A 134 4.09 4.19 2.88
CA VAL A 134 5.44 4.01 2.32
C VAL A 134 5.50 4.72 0.97
N TRP A 135 6.55 5.49 0.73
CA TRP A 135 6.73 6.28 -0.50
C TRP A 135 8.03 5.94 -1.21
N TRP A 136 7.98 5.87 -2.55
CA TRP A 136 9.15 5.79 -3.43
C TRP A 136 9.11 6.94 -4.45
N ASP A 137 10.14 7.79 -4.45
CA ASP A 137 10.34 8.90 -5.41
C ASP A 137 11.07 8.46 -6.67
#